data_AF-A0A1A8G5R4-F1
#
_entry.id   AF-A0A1A8G5R4-F1
#
_cell.length_a   1.000
_cell.length_b   1.000
_cell.length_c   1.000
_cell.angle_alpha   90.00
_cell.angle_beta   90.00
_cell.angle_gamma   90.00
#
_symmetry.space_group_name_H-M   'P 1'
#
loop_
_entity.id
_entity.type
_entity.pdbx_description
1 polymer ?
#
loop_
_entity_poly.entity_id
_entity_poly.type
_entity_poly.pdbx_seq_one_letter_code
_entity_poly.pdbx_strand_id
1 'polypeptide(L)' 'MDPVVEALAGFLGFLSWMMVGFALPHRYWRESTLDGNIITISTVYENLWMSCATESTGVHTCRDFPSLIALS' A
#
# COMPACT_ATOMS: atom_id res chain seq x y z
N MET A 1 -37.47 10.90 8.93
CA MET A 1 -36.22 10.13 8.83
C MET A 1 -36.61 8.67 8.79
N ASP A 2 -36.37 7.99 7.66
CA ASP A 2 -36.70 6.58 7.52
C ASP A 2 -35.64 5.72 8.22
N PRO A 3 -36.00 4.93 9.25
CA PRO A 3 -35.03 4.16 10.05
C PRO A 3 -34.26 3.14 9.21
N VAL A 4 -34.86 2.70 8.10
CA VAL A 4 -34.24 1.81 7.12
C VAL A 4 -33.01 2.47 6.48
N VAL A 5 -33.07 3.76 6.17
CA VAL A 5 -31.95 4.47 5.52
C VAL A 5 -30.78 4.65 6.49
N GLU A 6 -31.06 4.91 7.77
CA GLU A 6 -30.05 5.09 8.80
C GLU A 6 -29.28 3.79 9.06
N ALA A 7 -30.00 2.67 9.18
CA ALA A 7 -29.39 1.36 9.37
C ALA A 7 -28.51 0.94 8.19
N LEU A 8 -28.97 1.17 6.95
CA LEU A 8 -28.20 0.87 5.74
C LEU A 8 -26.95 1.75 5.63
N ALA A 9 -27.07 3.05 5.90
CA ALA A 9 -25.95 3.97 5.88
C ALA A 9 -24.90 3.61 6.94
N GLY A 10 -25.32 3.26 8.15
CA GLY A 10 -24.42 2.81 9.22
C GLY A 10 -23.67 1.54 8.85
N PHE A 11 -24.35 0.56 8.27
CA PHE A 11 -23.73 -0.69 7.82
C PHE A 11 -22.70 -0.46 6.71
N LEU A 12 -23.04 0.32 5.68
CA LEU A 12 -22.14 0.65 4.58
C LEU A 12 -20.92 1.47 5.04
N GLY A 13 -21.12 2.40 5.97
CA GLY A 13 -20.04 3.19 6.57
C GLY A 13 -19.08 2.34 7.40
N PHE A 14 -19.60 1.35 8.13
CA PHE A 14 -18.76 0.42 8.88
C PHE A 14 -17.94 -0.49 7.95
N LEU A 15 -18.55 -0.99 6.88
CA LEU A 15 -17.86 -1.79 5.87
C LEU A 15 -16.75 -1.01 5.17
N SER A 16 -17.01 0.25 4.79
CA SER A 16 -16.00 1.10 4.16
C SER A 16 -14.82 1.38 5.09
N TRP A 17 -15.10 1.63 6.38
CA TRP A 17 -14.07 1.79 7.41
C TRP A 17 -13.17 0.56 7.54
N MET A 18 -13.78 -0.63 7.63
CA MET A 18 -13.03 -1.90 7.68
C MET A 18 -12.16 -2.09 6.43
N MET A 19 -12.70 -1.81 5.25
CA MET A 19 -11.98 -1.95 3.98
C MET A 19 -10.75 -1.03 3.89
N VAL A 20 -10.87 0.22 4.37
CA VAL A 20 -9.71 1.14 4.48
C VAL A 20 -8.68 0.60 5.47
N GLY A 21 -9.11 0.05 6.60
CA GLY A 21 -8.23 -0.58 7.59
C GLY A 21 -7.41 -1.73 6.99
N PHE A 22 -7.99 -2.53 6.10
CA PHE A 22 -7.28 -3.60 5.39
C PHE A 22 -6.42 -3.11 4.22
N ALA A 23 -6.83 -2.05 3.52
CA ALA A 23 -6.10 -1.51 2.37
C ALA A 23 -4.81 -0.78 2.78
N LEU A 24 -4.78 -0.09 3.92
CA LEU A 24 -3.62 0.66 4.44
C LEU A 24 -2.33 -0.16 4.62
N PRO A 25 -2.36 -1.35 5.25
CA PRO A 25 -1.16 -2.19 5.40
C PRO A 25 -0.82 -2.98 4.13
N HIS A 26 -1.65 -2.91 3.09
CA HIS A 26 -1.42 -3.66 1.85
C HIS A 26 -0.09 -3.22 1.22
N ARG A 27 0.74 -4.19 0.82
CA ARG A 27 2.10 -3.93 0.32
C ARG A 27 2.14 -3.41 -1.12
N TYR A 28 1.04 -3.57 -1.86
CA TYR A 28 0.94 -3.34 -3.30
C TYR A 28 0.09 -2.11 -3.59
N TRP A 29 0.58 -0.91 -3.23
CA TRP A 29 -0.09 0.34 -3.59
C TRP A 29 0.42 0.87 -4.93
N ARG A 30 1.72 0.77 -5.13
CA ARG A 30 2.38 1.15 -6.37
C ARG A 30 3.42 0.10 -6.73
N GLU A 31 3.30 -0.40 -7.94
CA GLU A 31 4.24 -1.32 -8.55
C GLU A 31 5.04 -0.53 -9.59
N SER A 32 6.36 -0.62 -9.54
CA SER A 32 7.23 0.08 -10.50
C SER A 32 8.34 -0.86 -10.93
N THR A 33 8.47 -1.05 -12.24
CA THR A 33 9.52 -1.88 -12.82
C THR A 33 10.61 -0.95 -13.33
N LEU A 34 11.78 -0.98 -12.69
CA LEU A 34 12.95 -0.28 -13.19
C LEU A 34 13.66 -1.18 -14.20
N ASP A 35 13.42 -0.90 -15.48
CA ASP A 35 14.07 -1.56 -16.61
C ASP A 35 15.34 -0.76 -17.00
N GLY A 36 16.37 -0.83 -16.15
CA GLY A 36 17.64 -0.17 -16.37
C GLY A 36 18.76 -1.20 -16.49
N ASN A 37 19.13 -1.58 -17.72
CA ASN A 37 20.20 -2.54 -18.06
C ASN A 37 19.96 -3.99 -17.54
N ILE A 38 20.41 -4.99 -18.31
CA ILE A 38 20.20 -6.44 -18.06
C ILE A 38 20.71 -6.88 -16.66
N ILE A 39 21.59 -6.09 -16.05
CA ILE A 39 22.25 -6.37 -14.77
C ILE A 39 21.43 -5.86 -13.56
N THR A 40 20.56 -4.85 -13.72
CA THR A 40 19.87 -4.15 -12.59
C THR A 40 18.36 -4.01 -12.81
N ILE A 41 17.71 -5.01 -13.41
CA ILE A 41 16.24 -5.04 -13.48
C ILE A 41 15.72 -5.29 -12.06
N SER A 42 14.96 -4.34 -11.53
CA SER A 42 14.35 -4.45 -10.20
C SER A 42 12.85 -4.15 -10.26
N THR A 43 12.07 -5.04 -9.65
CA THR A 43 10.63 -4.83 -9.43
C THR A 43 10.45 -4.25 -8.04
N VAL A 44 9.93 -3.03 -7.97
CA VAL A 44 9.75 -2.30 -6.72
C VAL A 44 8.27 -2.28 -6.36
N TYR A 45 7.98 -2.77 -5.16
CA TYR A 45 6.66 -2.77 -4.53
C TYR A 45 6.66 -1.76 -3.40
N GLU A 46 5.82 -0.74 -3.53
CA GLU A 46 5.73 0.33 -2.56
C GLU A 46 4.35 0.34 -1.92
N ASN A 47 4.35 0.50 -0.60
CA ASN A 47 3.18 0.87 0.17
C ASN A 47 3.43 2.20 0.88
N LEU A 48 2.44 2.65 1.64
CA LEU A 48 2.52 3.93 2.33
C LEU A 48 3.67 4.02 3.34
N TRP A 49 4.24 2.90 3.81
CA TRP A 49 5.20 2.83 4.91
C TRP A 49 6.58 2.31 4.49
N MET A 50 6.63 1.47 3.45
CA MET A 50 7.85 0.76 3.05
C MET A 50 7.97 0.61 1.53
N SER A 51 9.20 0.65 1.03
CA SER A 51 9.56 0.30 -0.34
C SER A 51 10.34 -1.01 -0.33
N CYS A 52 9.91 -1.99 -1.12
CA CYS A 52 10.59 -3.27 -1.29
C CYS A 52 11.02 -3.42 -2.75
N ALA A 53 12.31 -3.63 -3.00
CA ALA A 53 12.85 -3.91 -4.31
C ALA A 53 13.25 -5.40 -4.41
N THR A 54 12.85 -6.03 -5.51
CA THR A 54 13.27 -7.37 -5.89
C THR A 54 14.15 -7.27 -7.12
N GLU A 55 15.43 -7.58 -6.98
CA GLU A 55 16.41 -7.52 -8.06
C GLU A 55 16.54 -8.89 -8.76
N SER A 56 16.97 -8.93 -10.02
CA SER A 56 17.15 -10.16 -10.82
C SER A 56 18.13 -11.19 -10.24
N THR A 57 18.89 -10.82 -9.21
CA THR A 57 19.75 -11.72 -8.41
C THR A 57 18.97 -12.52 -7.35
N GLY A 58 17.66 -12.29 -7.22
CA GLY A 58 16.79 -12.93 -6.23
C GLY A 58 16.88 -12.29 -4.84
N VAL A 59 17.58 -11.16 -4.71
CA VAL A 59 17.67 -10.41 -3.46
C VAL A 59 16.42 -9.55 -3.30
N HIS A 60 15.67 -9.83 -2.24
CA HIS A 60 14.55 -9.02 -1.78
C HIS A 60 15.05 -8.07 -0.69
N THR A 61 15.15 -6.78 -1.01
CA THR A 61 15.54 -5.74 -0.06
C THR A 61 14.34 -4.86 0.26
N CYS A 62 13.92 -4.87 1.52
CA CYS A 62 12.81 -4.06 2.00
C CYS A 62 13.36 -2.99 2.93
N ARG A 63 12.99 -1.73 2.67
CA ARG A 63 13.44 -0.60 3.47
C ARG A 63 12.27 0.31 3.80
N ASP A 64 12.04 0.49 5.09
CA ASP A 64 11.11 1.51 5.56
C ASP A 64 11.61 2.88 5.12
N PHE A 65 10.69 3.74 4.68
CA PHE A 65 11.07 5.10 4.32
C PHE A 65 11.47 5.83 5.61
N PRO A 66 12.67 6.44 5.66
CA PRO A 66 13.19 7.06 6.88
C PRO A 66 12.41 8.31 7.35
N SER A 67 11.43 8.78 6.57
CA SER A 67 10.49 9.83 6.97
C SER A 67 9.33 9.93 5.98
N LEU A 68 8.15 9.47 6.38
CA LEU A 68 6.90 9.66 5.62
C LEU A 68 5.92 10.61 6.31
N ILE A 69 6.12 10.86 7.60
CA ILE A 69 5.41 11.83 8.44
C ILE A 69 6.45 12.54 9.32
N ALA A 70 7.50 13.10 8.71
CA ALA A 70 8.28 14.12 9.39
C ALA A 70 7.41 15.37 9.47
N LEU A 71 6.57 15.44 10.50
CA LEU A 71 6.04 16.71 10.97
C LEU A 71 7.21 17.42 11.66
N SER A 72 7.95 18.21 10.89
CA SER A 72 8.75 19.31 11.43
C SER A 72 7.85 20.46 11.85
#